data_AF-A0A496V8R4-F1
#
_entry.id   AF-A0A496V8R4-F1
#
_cell.length_a   1.000
_cell.length_b   1.000
_cell.length_c   1.000
_cell.angle_alpha   90.00
_cell.angle_beta   90.00
_cell.angle_gamma   90.00
#
_symmetry.space_group_name_H-M   'P 1'
#
loop_
_entity.id
_entity.type
_entity.pdbx_description
1 polymer ?
#
loop_
_entity_poly.entity_id
_entity_poly.type
_entity_poly.pdbx_seq_one_letter_code
_entity_poly.pdbx_strand_id
1 'polypeptide(L)'
;MLVPIALFFTLLTIQRLHDFNESGWFVLGLLIPVVNMLLLTILWLTPGTQDPNNFGPKPPPNTLVGTITAIVLLFLALLVLAGITILQLN
;
A
#
# COMPACT_ATOMS: atom_id res chain seq x y z
N MET A 1 -13.49 8.78 12.08
CA MET A 1 -12.27 7.95 12.01
C MET A 1 -12.06 7.32 10.63
N LEU A 2 -13.10 6.85 9.93
CA LEU A 2 -12.96 6.15 8.65
C LEU A 2 -12.55 7.03 7.45
N VAL A 3 -13.05 8.26 7.38
CA VAL A 3 -12.75 9.19 6.28
C VAL A 3 -11.25 9.45 6.09
N PRO A 4 -10.47 9.84 7.12
CA PRO A 4 -9.03 10.06 6.95
C PRO A 4 -8.27 8.78 6.58
N ILE A 5 -8.70 7.62 7.09
CA ILE A 5 -8.13 6.33 6.71
C ILE A 5 -8.37 6.06 5.22
N ALA A 6 -9.60 6.25 4.75
CA ALA A 6 -9.95 6.07 3.35
C ALA A 6 -9.17 7.03 2.43
N LEU A 7 -9.03 8.30 2.81
CA LEU A 7 -8.23 9.28 2.06
C LEU A 7 -6.75 8.86 2.01
N PHE A 8 -6.18 8.42 3.13
CA PHE A 8 -4.80 7.96 3.19
C PHE A 8 -4.55 6.79 2.23
N PHE A 9 -5.41 5.76 2.24
CA PHE A 9 -5.30 4.64 1.30
C PHE A 9 -5.51 5.07 -0.15
N THR A 10 -6.45 5.98 -0.42
CA THR A 10 -6.67 6.51 -1.78
C THR A 10 -5.42 7.20 -2.32
N LEU A 11 -4.75 8.02 -1.49
CA LEU A 11 -3.50 8.68 -1.86
C LEU A 11 -2.36 7.68 -2.13
N LEU A 12 -2.25 6.62 -1.33
CA LEU A 12 -1.27 5.55 -1.58
C LEU A 12 -1.56 4.79 -2.88
N THR A 13 -2.83 4.52 -3.19
CA THR A 13 -3.20 3.87 -4.45
C THR A 13 -2.90 4.76 -5.67
N ILE A 14 -3.12 6.08 -5.56
CA ILE A 14 -2.72 7.04 -6.61
C ILE A 14 -1.20 7.00 -6.83
N GLN A 15 -0.40 7.02 -5.75
CA GLN A 15 1.05 6.90 -5.87
C GLN A 15 1.46 5.58 -6.54
N ARG A 16 0.76 4.48 -6.19
CA ARG A 16 1.02 3.18 -6.81
C ARG A 16 0.65 3.16 -8.29
N LEU A 17 -0.42 3.83 -8.71
CA LEU A 17 -0.78 4.00 -10.13
C LEU A 17 0.29 4.79 -10.89
N HIS A 18 0.84 5.82 -10.27
CA HIS A 18 1.94 6.58 -10.86
C HIS A 18 3.21 5.73 -11.04
N ASP A 19 3.45 4.69 -10.21
CA ASP A 19 4.56 3.75 -10.45
C ASP A 19 4.39 2.93 -11.74
N PHE A 20 3.18 2.85 -12.29
CA PHE A 20 2.89 2.25 -13.60
C PHE A 20 2.85 3.30 -14.73
N ASN A 21 3.17 4.56 -14.43
CA ASN A 21 3.04 5.68 -15.34
C ASN A 21 1.59 5.93 -15.79
N GLU A 22 0.62 5.48 -15.00
CA GLU A 22 -0.82 5.61 -15.27
C GLU A 22 -1.45 6.76 -14.49
N SER A 23 -2.58 7.27 -14.96
CA SER A 23 -3.26 8.39 -14.30
C SER A 23 -3.86 8.01 -12.93
N GLY A 24 -3.72 8.90 -11.94
CA GLY A 24 -4.33 8.72 -10.61
C GLY A 24 -5.86 8.59 -10.62
N TRP A 25 -6.54 9.00 -11.71
CA TRP A 25 -7.99 8.88 -11.87
C TRP A 25 -8.50 7.44 -11.83
N PHE A 26 -7.65 6.45 -12.16
CA PHE A 26 -8.03 5.05 -12.06
C PHE A 26 -8.36 4.60 -10.63
N VAL A 27 -7.97 5.37 -9.60
CA VAL A 27 -8.36 5.12 -8.21
C VAL A 27 -9.89 5.16 -8.01
N LEU A 28 -10.64 5.85 -8.87
CA LEU A 28 -12.11 5.83 -8.84
C LEU A 28 -12.67 4.42 -9.09
N GLY A 29 -11.90 3.54 -9.73
CA GLY A 29 -12.24 2.12 -9.89
C GLY A 29 -12.41 1.38 -8.55
N LEU A 30 -11.83 1.88 -7.45
CA LEU A 30 -12.01 1.32 -6.11
C LEU A 30 -13.48 1.39 -5.63
N LEU A 31 -14.29 2.30 -6.19
CA LEU A 31 -15.71 2.43 -5.84
C LEU A 31 -16.59 1.32 -6.44
N ILE A 32 -16.09 0.60 -7.46
CA ILE A 32 -16.82 -0.47 -8.14
C ILE A 32 -16.26 -1.82 -7.65
N PRO A 33 -17.04 -2.68 -6.96
CA PRO A 33 -16.50 -3.86 -6.27
C PRO A 33 -15.64 -4.80 -7.13
N VAL A 34 -16.08 -5.10 -8.35
CA VAL A 34 -15.36 -6.00 -9.26
C VAL A 34 -14.08 -5.35 -9.80
N VAL A 35 -14.17 -4.08 -10.21
CA VAL A 35 -13.00 -3.32 -10.71
C VAL A 35 -11.99 -3.13 -9.59
N ASN A 36 -12.44 -2.83 -8.37
CA ASN A 36 -11.62 -2.72 -7.18
C ASN A 36 -10.78 -3.99 -6.96
N MET A 37 -11.43 -5.16 -6.95
CA MET A 37 -10.71 -6.43 -6.77
C MET A 37 -9.62 -6.63 -7.83
N LEU A 38 -9.95 -6.41 -9.10
CA LEU A 38 -8.99 -6.59 -10.20
C LEU A 38 -7.85 -5.57 -10.11
N LEU A 39 -8.18 -4.29 -9.89
CA LEU A 39 -7.22 -3.20 -9.81
C LEU A 39 -6.23 -3.42 -8.65
N LEU A 40 -6.72 -3.69 -7.45
CA LEU A 40 -5.83 -3.93 -6.29
C LEU A 40 -4.96 -5.17 -6.50
N THR A 41 -5.51 -6.23 -7.09
CA THR A 41 -4.73 -7.45 -7.38
C THR A 41 -3.59 -7.15 -8.34
N ILE A 42 -3.85 -6.40 -9.42
CA ILE A 42 -2.83 -5.99 -10.38
C ILE A 42 -1.77 -5.10 -9.71
N LEU A 43 -2.19 -4.07 -8.96
CA LEU A 43 -1.28 -3.10 -8.34
C LEU A 43 -0.38 -3.71 -7.25
N TRP A 44 -0.86 -4.73 -6.55
CA TRP A 44 -0.10 -5.40 -5.48
C TRP A 44 0.85 -6.48 -6.00
N LEU A 45 0.46 -7.22 -7.03
CA LEU A 45 1.24 -8.36 -7.51
C LEU A 45 2.18 -8.02 -8.66
N THR A 46 1.94 -6.91 -9.36
CA THR A 46 2.72 -6.53 -10.54
C THR A 46 3.80 -5.51 -10.16
N PRO A 47 5.06 -5.67 -10.58
CA PRO A 47 6.06 -4.62 -10.43
C PRO A 47 5.68 -3.39 -11.27
N GLY A 48 6.05 -2.19 -10.80
CA GLY A 48 5.87 -0.95 -11.58
C GLY A 48 6.75 -0.91 -12.83
N THR A 49 6.52 0.06 -13.71
CA THR A 49 7.28 0.22 -14.96
C THR A 49 8.76 0.52 -14.70
N GLN A 50 9.66 0.00 -15.54
CA GLN A 50 11.10 0.28 -15.45
C GLN A 50 11.51 1.58 -16.16
N ASP A 51 10.64 2.08 -17.04
CA ASP A 51 10.85 3.30 -17.81
C ASP A 51 10.82 4.55 -16.92
N PRO A 52 11.36 5.68 -17.41
CA PRO A 52 11.22 6.96 -16.73
C PRO A 52 9.74 7.26 -16.44
N ASN A 53 9.45 7.49 -15.16
CA ASN A 53 8.11 7.80 -14.69
C ASN A 53 7.79 9.29 -14.94
N ASN A 54 6.64 9.59 -15.54
CA ASN A 54 6.17 10.95 -15.80
C ASN A 54 5.81 11.72 -14.51
N PHE A 55 5.64 11.01 -13.40
CA PHE A 55 5.22 11.55 -12.10
C PHE A 55 6.39 11.78 -11.13
N GLY A 56 7.63 11.53 -11.55
CA GLY A 56 8.83 11.82 -10.76
C GLY A 56 9.91 10.74 -10.85
N PRO A 57 11.12 11.01 -10.35
CA PRO A 57 12.19 10.03 -10.34
C PRO A 57 11.86 8.85 -9.42
N LYS A 58 12.34 7.66 -9.79
CA LYS A 58 12.20 6.46 -8.96
C LYS A 58 12.89 6.69 -7.60
N PRO A 59 12.25 6.30 -6.47
CA PRO A 59 12.86 6.42 -5.16
C PRO A 59 14.15 5.59 -5.06
N PRO A 60 15.09 5.98 -4.18
CA PRO A 60 16.30 5.21 -3.95
C PRO A 60 15.97 3.80 -3.43
N PRO A 61 16.83 2.81 -3.70
CA PRO A 61 16.62 1.45 -3.21
C PRO A 61 16.55 1.43 -1.68
N ASN A 62 15.73 0.52 -1.15
CA ASN A 62 15.60 0.33 0.29
C ASN A 62 16.95 0.00 0.92
N THR A 63 17.27 0.69 2.02
CA THR A 63 18.47 0.41 2.80
C THR A 63 18.24 -0.80 3.71
N LEU A 64 19.32 -1.49 4.06
CA LEU A 64 19.28 -2.60 5.03
C LEU A 64 18.66 -2.14 6.35
N VAL A 65 19.08 -0.97 6.85
CA VAL A 65 18.53 -0.37 8.09
C VAL A 65 17.03 -0.16 7.96
N GLY A 66 16.56 0.48 6.88
CA GLY A 66 15.13 0.70 6.67
C GLY A 66 14.32 -0.60 6.61
N THR A 67 14.90 -1.63 5.98
CA THR A 67 14.27 -2.96 5.88
C THR A 67 14.18 -3.64 7.25
N ILE A 68 15.25 -3.63 8.05
CA ILE A 68 15.25 -4.17 9.41
C ILE A 68 14.24 -3.41 10.28
N THR A 69 14.23 -2.08 10.23
CA THR A 69 13.28 -1.26 10.98
C THR A 69 11.84 -1.64 10.62
N ALA A 70 11.52 -1.79 9.33
CA ALA A 70 10.19 -2.20 8.89
C ALA A 70 9.80 -3.59 9.42
N ILE A 71 10.72 -4.57 9.37
CA ILE A 71 10.48 -5.93 9.87
C ILE A 71 10.24 -5.93 11.39
N VAL A 72 11.03 -5.17 12.15
CA VAL A 72 10.87 -5.05 13.60
C VAL A 72 9.53 -4.43 13.95
N LEU A 73 9.14 -3.34 13.27
CA LEU A 73 7.83 -2.71 13.46
C LEU A 73 6.68 -3.66 13.13
N LEU A 74 6.79 -4.44 12.05
CA LEU A 74 5.80 -5.45 11.68
C LEU A 74 5.68 -6.52 12.78
N PHE A 75 6.81 -7.05 13.26
CA PHE A 75 6.80 -8.05 14.32
C PHE A 75 6.17 -7.54 15.62
N LEU A 76 6.49 -6.31 16.03
CA LEU A 76 5.86 -5.66 17.18
C LEU A 76 4.35 -5.49 17.00
N ALA A 77 3.90 -5.06 15.83
CA ALA A 77 2.47 -4.93 15.53
C ALA A 77 1.73 -6.28 15.64
N LEU A 78 2.35 -7.36 15.18
CA LEU A 78 1.79 -8.72 15.29
C LEU A 78 1.71 -9.18 16.75
N LEU A 79 2.71 -8.89 17.58
CA LEU A 79 2.67 -9.21 19.01
C LEU A 79 1.55 -8.47 19.74
N VAL A 80 1.35 -7.19 19.43
CA VAL A 80 0.25 -6.40 20.00
C VAL A 80 -1.10 -7.00 19.60
N LEU A 81 -1.28 -7.34 18.32
CA LEU A 81 -2.51 -7.95 17.84
C LEU A 81 -2.78 -9.30 18.53
N ALA A 82 -1.76 -10.15 18.64
CA ALA A 82 -1.87 -11.42 19.36
C ALA A 82 -2.28 -11.23 20.82
N GLY A 83 -1.66 -10.28 21.52
CA GLY A 83 -2.01 -9.95 22.90
C GLY A 83 -3.47 -9.51 23.05
N ILE A 84 -3.96 -8.64 22.17
CA ILE A 84 -5.37 -8.21 22.16
C ILE A 84 -6.30 -9.41 21.96
N THR A 85 -5.98 -10.30 20.99
CA THR A 85 -6.80 -11.48 20.74
C THR A 85 -6.84 -12.43 21.93
N ILE A 86 -5.71 -12.64 22.62
CA ILE A 86 -5.65 -13.50 23.81
C ILE A 86 -6.48 -12.91 24.96
N LEU A 87 -6.41 -11.59 25.16
CA LEU A 87 -7.20 -10.90 26.18
C LEU A 87 -8.71 -10.92 25.89
N GLN A 88 -9.13 -11.00 24.62
CA GLN A 88 -10.53 -11.13 24.22
C GLN A 88 -11.06 -12.57 24.32
N LEU A 89 -10.16 -13.56 24.40
CA LEU A 89 -10.48 -14.98 24.50
C LEU A 89 -10.58 -15.47 25.96
N ASN A 90 -10.19 -14.65 26.93
CA ASN A 90 -10.35 -14.87 28.38
C ASN A 90 -11.53 -14.08 28.93
#